data_AF-A0A2L1GN01-F1
#
_entry.id   AF-A0A2L1GN01-F1
#
_cell.length_a   1.000
_cell.length_b   1.000
_cell.length_c   1.000
_cell.angle_alpha   90.00
_cell.angle_beta   90.00
_cell.angle_gamma   90.00
#
_symmetry.space_group_name_H-M   'P 1'
#
loop_
_entity.id
_entity.type
_entity.pdbx_description
1 polymer ?
#
loop_
_entity_poly.entity_id
_entity_poly.type
_entity_poly.pdbx_seq_one_letter_code
_entity_poly.pdbx_strand_id
1 'polypeptide(L)'
;MASADLGNLHIFYEDMGSGPVVLLIHGSFTRGDEAFSSLLPRLAARYRVLCPDLRGHGRSRCEDLFWDEPMLARDMLRLLNAVGVERAHMVGHSMGGDVAMSCAVMQPERALSLVSIGSAGLANPALARYLDRLAPERAERARHSAFFAHLEAQHQAAHRGDWRRMFRQTIESCMRYPDFSPTDLARLRMPFLLLYGEKDDLVLPEEVAHLAACCPDFRSRVIPGAGHSPQSSARFCPRLHGSCWIFSKWPKPLQRLSECKEPQTREQAMSVLMINGSPHARGCTFTALSTVAVQLKKKGIESEIIHIGVKPIAGCIACGKCAESGHCVFTDDSVNEAIDKLRSAEGLVVGSPVYYAGPNGALCAFLDRMFFMKGSAYAFKPAACVVNCRRGGASAAFDRLNKYFTINRMPVVSSQYWNATHGRRPEEQAHDLEGLQIMRTLGDNMAWLIRCIAAGRAAGIKPPEMEPWQPTHFIMQ
;
A
#
# COMPACT_ATOMS: atom_id res chain seq x y z
N MET A 1 -3.14 39.32 -6.02
CA MET A 1 -3.99 38.17 -6.38
C MET A 1 -4.05 38.09 -7.88
N ALA A 2 -3.81 36.91 -8.45
CA ALA A 2 -3.77 36.69 -9.89
C ALA A 2 -4.40 35.34 -10.23
N SER A 3 -4.69 35.13 -11.51
CA SER A 3 -5.14 33.85 -12.04
C SER A 3 -4.37 33.53 -13.32
N ALA A 4 -3.92 32.29 -13.47
CA ALA A 4 -3.30 31.80 -14.70
C ALA A 4 -4.22 30.78 -15.37
N ASP A 5 -4.32 30.85 -16.70
CA ASP A 5 -5.04 29.88 -17.50
C ASP A 5 -4.08 28.77 -17.95
N LEU A 6 -4.36 27.54 -17.51
CA LEU A 6 -3.63 26.33 -17.84
C LEU A 6 -4.52 25.40 -18.70
N GLY A 7 -5.39 25.95 -19.55
CA GLY A 7 -6.33 25.20 -20.37
C GLY A 7 -7.53 24.74 -19.54
N ASN A 8 -7.59 23.46 -19.17
CA ASN A 8 -8.73 22.91 -18.40
C ASN A 8 -8.76 23.32 -16.91
N LEU A 9 -7.87 24.23 -16.50
CA LEU A 9 -7.68 24.71 -15.14
C LEU A 9 -7.33 26.20 -15.15
N HIS A 10 -8.18 27.02 -14.53
CA HIS A 10 -7.85 28.38 -14.14
C HIS A 10 -7.35 28.37 -12.70
N ILE A 11 -6.04 28.44 -12.53
CA ILE A 11 -5.42 28.40 -11.21
C ILE A 11 -5.40 29.80 -10.59
N PHE A 12 -6.01 29.93 -9.43
CA PHE A 12 -5.88 31.12 -8.60
C PHE A 12 -4.58 31.04 -7.81
N TYR A 13 -3.88 32.15 -7.68
CA TYR A 13 -2.73 32.25 -6.80
C TYR A 13 -2.53 33.66 -6.26
N GLU A 14 -1.94 33.73 -5.08
CA GLU A 14 -1.42 34.97 -4.53
C GLU A 14 0.02 35.15 -4.99
N ASP A 15 0.34 36.36 -5.45
CA ASP A 15 1.68 36.77 -5.88
C ASP A 15 2.04 38.00 -5.07
N MET A 16 3.00 37.86 -4.18
CA MET A 16 3.33 38.86 -3.17
C MET A 16 4.84 39.02 -3.03
N GLY A 17 5.29 40.24 -2.75
CA GLY A 17 6.70 40.52 -2.56
C GLY A 17 7.52 40.52 -3.85
N SER A 18 8.83 40.43 -3.70
CA SER A 18 9.81 40.48 -4.79
C SER A 18 11.08 39.75 -4.40
N GLY A 19 11.91 39.36 -5.38
CA GLY A 19 13.17 38.65 -5.14
C GLY A 19 13.10 37.17 -5.55
N PRO A 20 13.95 36.30 -4.96
CA PRO A 20 13.92 34.86 -5.24
C PRO A 20 12.54 34.27 -4.98
N VAL A 21 12.12 33.32 -5.81
CA VAL A 21 10.75 32.81 -5.78
C VAL A 21 10.60 31.71 -4.75
N VAL A 22 9.53 31.79 -3.95
CA VAL A 22 9.06 30.73 -3.06
C VAL A 22 7.67 30.30 -3.53
N LEU A 23 7.51 29.02 -3.84
CA LEU A 23 6.22 28.40 -4.12
C LEU A 23 5.70 27.73 -2.84
N LEU A 24 4.57 28.22 -2.32
CA LEU A 24 3.93 27.73 -1.10
C LEU A 24 2.69 26.89 -1.45
N ILE A 25 2.75 25.59 -1.15
CA ILE A 25 1.73 24.61 -1.55
C ILE A 25 0.98 24.11 -0.32
N HIS A 26 -0.33 24.38 -0.26
CA HIS A 26 -1.16 24.06 0.90
C HIS A 26 -1.54 22.58 0.99
N GLY A 27 -1.99 22.14 2.16
CA GLY A 27 -2.45 20.77 2.41
C GLY A 27 -3.88 20.52 1.91
N SER A 28 -4.32 19.26 1.98
CA SER A 28 -5.70 18.88 1.65
C SER A 28 -6.69 19.72 2.46
N PHE A 29 -7.85 20.04 1.87
CA PHE A 29 -8.95 20.70 2.59
C PHE A 29 -8.63 22.12 3.11
N THR A 30 -7.57 22.75 2.60
CA THR A 30 -7.17 24.11 2.99
C THR A 30 -6.92 24.98 1.75
N ARG A 31 -6.46 26.21 1.99
CA ARG A 31 -6.01 27.17 0.98
C ARG A 31 -4.63 27.72 1.34
N GLY A 32 -3.97 28.32 0.35
CA GLY A 32 -2.66 28.94 0.53
C GLY A 32 -2.63 30.01 1.64
N ASP A 33 -3.59 30.93 1.61
CA ASP A 33 -3.68 32.04 2.56
C ASP A 33 -4.00 31.61 4.00
N GLU A 34 -4.66 30.46 4.16
CA GLU A 34 -4.96 29.89 5.47
C GLU A 34 -3.76 29.09 6.02
N ALA A 35 -3.26 28.14 5.23
CA ALA A 35 -2.19 27.22 5.63
C ALA A 35 -0.88 27.94 5.99
N PHE A 36 -0.64 29.11 5.38
CA PHE A 36 0.59 29.89 5.53
C PHE A 36 0.37 31.31 6.06
N SER A 37 -0.82 31.65 6.57
CA SER A 37 -1.20 32.99 7.04
C SER A 37 -0.13 33.74 7.86
N SER A 38 0.56 33.04 8.77
CA SER A 38 1.62 33.57 9.64
C SER A 38 2.98 33.75 8.94
N LEU A 39 3.24 32.95 7.90
CA LEU A 39 4.49 32.92 7.15
C LEU A 39 4.45 33.88 5.96
N LEU A 40 3.29 34.06 5.33
CA LEU A 40 3.14 34.86 4.11
C LEU A 40 3.73 36.28 4.24
N PRO A 41 3.41 37.09 5.26
CA PRO A 41 3.99 38.44 5.38
C PRO A 41 5.51 38.42 5.62
N ARG A 42 6.01 37.40 6.34
CA ARG A 42 7.43 37.28 6.67
C ARG A 42 8.26 36.86 5.46
N LEU A 43 7.72 35.97 4.64
CA LEU A 43 8.35 35.53 3.41
C LEU A 43 8.25 36.61 2.33
N ALA A 44 7.09 37.25 2.15
CA ALA A 44 6.89 38.30 1.15
C ALA A 44 7.78 39.54 1.36
N ALA A 45 8.28 39.75 2.59
CA ALA A 45 9.25 40.80 2.88
C ALA A 45 10.64 40.58 2.25
N ARG A 46 10.96 39.36 1.81
CA ARG A 46 12.29 38.98 1.30
C ARG A 46 12.27 38.16 0.00
N TYR A 47 11.13 37.57 -0.32
CA TYR A 47 10.95 36.67 -1.44
C TYR A 47 9.74 37.10 -2.27
N ARG A 48 9.73 36.73 -3.55
CA ARG A 48 8.49 36.70 -4.32
C ARG A 48 7.77 35.40 -3.98
N VAL A 49 6.62 35.49 -3.33
CA VAL A 49 5.85 34.35 -2.85
C VAL A 49 4.70 34.08 -3.82
N LEU A 50 4.69 32.89 -4.40
CA LEU A 50 3.59 32.32 -5.16
C LEU A 50 2.83 31.35 -4.27
N CYS A 51 1.57 31.63 -3.98
CA CYS A 51 0.74 30.79 -3.13
C CYS A 51 -0.55 30.40 -3.88
N PRO A 52 -0.50 29.32 -4.69
CA PRO A 52 -1.66 28.85 -5.43
C PRO A 52 -2.68 28.13 -4.55
N ASP A 53 -3.95 28.22 -4.95
CA ASP A 53 -4.95 27.24 -4.54
C ASP A 53 -4.87 26.05 -5.51
N LEU A 54 -4.70 24.84 -5.00
CA LEU A 54 -4.56 23.62 -5.81
C LEU A 54 -5.85 23.31 -6.59
N ARG A 55 -5.74 22.51 -7.65
CA ARG A 55 -6.90 21.97 -8.36
C ARG A 55 -7.85 21.29 -7.35
N GLY A 56 -9.14 21.54 -7.51
CA GLY A 56 -10.18 21.07 -6.59
C GLY A 56 -10.25 21.82 -5.25
N HIS A 57 -9.37 22.80 -5.02
CA HIS A 57 -9.31 23.58 -3.78
C HIS A 57 -9.47 25.08 -4.03
N GLY A 58 -9.98 25.74 -2.99
CA GLY A 58 -10.06 27.19 -2.89
C GLY A 58 -10.77 27.86 -4.07
N ARG A 59 -10.07 28.82 -4.66
CA ARG A 59 -10.55 29.73 -5.70
C ARG A 59 -10.20 29.27 -7.12
N SER A 60 -9.42 28.20 -7.28
CA SER A 60 -9.00 27.66 -8.58
C SER A 60 -10.15 26.94 -9.26
N ARG A 61 -10.50 27.29 -10.49
CA ARG A 61 -11.63 26.71 -11.22
C ARG A 61 -11.15 25.67 -12.22
N CYS A 62 -11.63 24.43 -12.13
CA CYS A 62 -11.41 23.40 -13.13
C CYS A 62 -12.69 23.11 -13.93
N GLU A 63 -12.52 22.67 -15.19
CA GLU A 63 -13.63 22.20 -16.03
C GLU A 63 -14.08 20.80 -15.62
N ASP A 64 -13.12 19.90 -15.35
CA ASP A 64 -13.35 18.59 -14.75
C ASP A 64 -12.64 18.49 -13.40
N LEU A 65 -13.40 18.09 -12.39
CA LEU A 65 -12.92 17.86 -11.03
C LEU A 65 -12.35 16.46 -10.94
N PHE A 66 -11.20 16.27 -11.59
CA PHE A 66 -10.38 15.07 -11.45
C PHE A 66 -8.94 15.48 -11.11
N TRP A 67 -8.39 14.93 -10.03
CA TRP A 67 -7.00 15.12 -9.65
C TRP A 67 -6.45 13.94 -8.85
N ASP A 68 -5.15 13.71 -9.01
CA ASP A 68 -4.29 12.92 -8.14
C ASP A 68 -3.06 13.79 -7.77
N GLU A 69 -2.31 13.40 -6.74
CA GLU A 69 -1.12 14.15 -6.30
C GLU A 69 -0.11 14.41 -7.45
N PRO A 70 0.23 13.45 -8.33
CA PRO A 70 1.10 13.72 -9.46
C PRO A 70 0.55 14.77 -10.44
N MET A 71 -0.77 14.84 -10.63
CA MET A 71 -1.41 15.88 -11.43
C MET A 71 -1.29 17.25 -10.78
N LEU A 72 -1.47 17.34 -9.46
CA LEU A 72 -1.26 18.58 -8.71
C LEU A 72 0.17 19.10 -8.89
N ALA A 73 1.17 18.21 -8.85
CA ALA A 73 2.57 18.56 -9.09
C ALA A 73 2.82 19.08 -10.51
N ARG A 74 2.21 18.44 -11.53
CA ARG A 74 2.26 18.94 -12.91
C ARG A 74 1.62 20.32 -13.04
N ASP A 75 0.49 20.56 -12.39
CA ASP A 75 -0.18 21.86 -12.42
C ASP A 75 0.68 22.95 -11.77
N MET A 76 1.42 22.67 -10.70
CA MET A 76 2.39 23.61 -10.11
C MET A 76 3.53 23.96 -11.07
N LEU A 77 4.12 22.96 -11.74
CA LEU A 77 5.17 23.20 -12.74
C LEU A 77 4.65 24.02 -13.93
N ARG A 78 3.40 23.79 -14.35
CA ARG A 78 2.72 24.57 -15.40
C ARG A 78 2.43 26.00 -14.96
N LEU A 79 2.03 26.20 -13.71
CA LEU A 79 1.90 27.54 -13.13
C LEU A 79 3.23 28.30 -13.18
N LEU A 80 4.32 27.69 -12.72
CA LEU A 80 5.65 28.32 -12.77
C LEU A 80 6.01 28.76 -14.19
N ASN A 81 5.73 27.92 -15.20
CA ASN A 81 5.94 28.29 -16.60
C ASN A 81 5.06 29.48 -17.03
N ALA A 82 3.77 29.45 -16.69
CA ALA A 82 2.81 30.50 -17.08
C ALA A 82 3.16 31.87 -16.49
N VAL A 83 3.81 31.91 -15.33
CA VAL A 83 4.23 33.16 -14.66
C VAL A 83 5.70 33.53 -14.89
N GLY A 84 6.38 32.81 -15.80
CA GLY A 84 7.76 33.09 -16.19
C GLY A 84 8.80 32.78 -15.12
N VAL A 85 8.56 31.80 -14.25
CA VAL A 85 9.48 31.40 -13.17
C VAL A 85 10.22 30.12 -13.55
N GLU A 86 11.52 30.25 -13.75
CA GLU A 86 12.39 29.13 -14.09
C GLU A 86 12.72 28.25 -12.87
N ARG A 87 13.00 28.83 -11.70
CA ARG A 87 13.33 28.06 -10.49
C ARG A 87 12.74 28.70 -9.24
N ALA A 88 12.38 27.88 -8.25
CA ALA A 88 11.80 28.36 -6.99
C ALA A 88 12.23 27.50 -5.80
N HIS A 89 12.19 28.07 -4.60
CA HIS A 89 12.16 27.30 -3.35
C HIS A 89 10.76 26.69 -3.20
N MET A 90 10.67 25.38 -3.10
CA MET A 90 9.40 24.68 -2.98
C MET A 90 9.12 24.37 -1.52
N VAL A 91 7.98 24.84 -1.00
CA VAL A 91 7.57 24.62 0.39
C VAL A 91 6.14 24.09 0.38
N GLY A 92 5.95 22.93 0.98
CA GLY A 92 4.66 22.26 1.00
C GLY A 92 4.23 21.86 2.41
N HIS A 93 2.93 21.91 2.69
CA HIS A 93 2.35 21.40 3.93
C HIS A 93 1.45 20.20 3.68
N SER A 94 1.61 19.11 4.43
CA SER A 94 0.79 17.89 4.32
C SER A 94 0.81 17.38 2.86
N MET A 95 -0.35 17.19 2.23
CA MET A 95 -0.46 16.89 0.79
C MET A 95 0.34 17.87 -0.09
N GLY A 96 0.45 19.14 0.28
CA GLY A 96 1.29 20.10 -0.44
C GLY A 96 2.78 19.79 -0.35
N GLY A 97 3.22 19.14 0.73
CA GLY A 97 4.57 18.59 0.90
C GLY A 97 4.85 17.48 -0.12
N ASP A 98 3.89 16.57 -0.29
CA ASP A 98 3.96 15.52 -1.31
C ASP A 98 4.03 16.11 -2.72
N VAL A 99 3.17 17.10 -3.01
CA VAL A 99 3.17 17.82 -4.29
C VAL A 99 4.51 18.52 -4.54
N ALA A 100 5.09 19.16 -3.52
CA ALA A 100 6.40 19.80 -3.62
C ALA A 100 7.51 18.78 -3.91
N MET A 101 7.49 17.63 -3.23
CA MET A 101 8.41 16.52 -3.48
C MET A 101 8.27 15.99 -4.91
N SER A 102 7.04 15.77 -5.38
CA SER A 102 6.77 15.31 -6.75
C SER A 102 7.24 16.31 -7.80
N CYS A 103 7.04 17.62 -7.60
CA CYS A 103 7.61 18.64 -8.48
C CYS A 103 9.14 18.49 -8.59
N ALA A 104 9.82 18.33 -7.45
CA ALA A 104 11.26 18.19 -7.38
C ALA A 104 11.78 16.83 -7.91
N VAL A 105 11.00 15.75 -7.82
CA VAL A 105 11.32 14.45 -8.44
C VAL A 105 11.15 14.51 -9.97
N MET A 106 10.09 15.16 -10.44
CA MET A 106 9.77 15.27 -11.87
C MET A 106 10.75 16.18 -12.60
N GLN A 107 11.12 17.32 -12.00
CA GLN A 107 12.02 18.31 -12.58
C GLN A 107 12.97 18.89 -11.49
N PRO A 108 14.00 18.13 -11.06
CA PRO A 108 14.89 18.54 -9.96
C PRO A 108 15.55 19.90 -10.15
N GLU A 109 15.85 20.27 -11.39
CA GLU A 109 16.47 21.54 -11.77
C GLU A 109 15.61 22.76 -11.45
N ARG A 110 14.29 22.57 -11.27
CA ARG A 110 13.33 23.63 -10.96
C ARG A 110 13.32 24.01 -9.48
N ALA A 111 13.83 23.13 -8.60
CA ALA A 111 13.79 23.34 -7.16
C ALA A 111 15.15 23.86 -6.65
N LEU A 112 15.16 25.11 -6.16
CA LEU A 112 16.33 25.69 -5.49
C LEU A 112 16.58 25.05 -4.12
N SER A 113 15.50 24.75 -3.41
CA SER A 113 15.47 23.96 -2.19
C SER A 113 14.07 23.38 -2.01
N LEU A 114 13.95 22.38 -1.13
CA LEU A 114 12.70 21.73 -0.81
C LEU A 114 12.46 21.77 0.70
N VAL A 115 11.26 22.19 1.10
CA VAL A 115 10.79 22.11 2.48
C VAL A 115 9.46 21.37 2.50
N SER A 116 9.42 20.19 3.12
CA SER A 116 8.17 19.50 3.39
C SER A 116 7.79 19.68 4.85
N ILE A 117 6.54 20.05 5.12
CA ILE A 117 6.01 20.28 6.46
C ILE A 117 4.92 19.24 6.73
N GLY A 118 5.14 18.35 7.69
CA GLY A 118 4.17 17.33 8.07
C GLY A 118 3.90 16.27 6.99
N SER A 119 4.81 16.06 6.03
CA SER A 119 4.74 14.91 5.12
C SER A 119 6.12 14.37 4.76
N ALA A 120 6.27 13.04 4.77
CA ALA A 120 7.50 12.35 4.43
C ALA A 120 7.51 11.75 3.00
N GLY A 121 6.55 12.12 2.14
CA GLY A 121 6.56 11.68 0.75
C GLY A 121 6.25 10.19 0.58
N LEU A 122 5.28 9.68 1.35
CA LEU A 122 4.75 8.34 1.20
C LEU A 122 3.22 8.36 1.26
N ALA A 123 2.59 7.42 0.56
CA ALA A 123 1.16 7.21 0.65
C ALA A 123 0.75 6.94 2.10
N ASN A 124 -0.38 7.50 2.52
CA ASN A 124 -0.91 7.35 3.87
C ASN A 124 -2.28 6.63 3.87
N PRO A 125 -2.30 5.28 3.73
CA PRO A 125 -3.52 4.50 3.82
C PRO A 125 -4.24 4.62 5.16
N ALA A 126 -3.54 4.95 6.25
CA ALA A 126 -4.16 5.13 7.56
C ALA A 126 -5.05 6.40 7.58
N LEU A 127 -4.51 7.50 7.05
CA LEU A 127 -5.26 8.75 6.84
C LEU A 127 -6.42 8.52 5.88
N ALA A 128 -6.20 7.82 4.76
CA ALA A 128 -7.26 7.52 3.81
C ALA A 128 -8.42 6.72 4.45
N ARG A 129 -8.13 5.69 5.24
CA ARG A 129 -9.16 4.93 5.98
C ARG A 129 -9.88 5.79 7.02
N TYR A 130 -9.16 6.70 7.68
CA TYR A 130 -9.76 7.64 8.61
C TYR A 130 -10.75 8.56 7.88
N LEU A 131 -10.34 9.15 6.77
CA LEU A 131 -11.20 10.00 5.92
C LEU A 131 -12.38 9.22 5.34
N ASP A 132 -12.19 7.98 4.92
CA ASP A 132 -13.26 7.10 4.40
C ASP A 132 -14.34 6.80 5.46
N ARG A 133 -13.99 6.72 6.75
CA ARG A 133 -14.98 6.63 7.84
C ARG A 133 -15.77 7.92 8.02
N LEU A 134 -15.18 9.07 7.68
CA LEU A 134 -15.85 10.36 7.69
C LEU A 134 -16.66 10.61 6.42
N ALA A 135 -16.55 9.74 5.41
CA ALA A 135 -17.17 9.96 4.11
C ALA A 135 -18.70 10.15 4.23
N PRO A 136 -19.27 11.09 3.46
CA PRO A 136 -20.67 11.52 3.61
C PRO A 136 -21.70 10.43 3.32
N GLU A 137 -21.32 9.39 2.58
CA GLU A 137 -22.18 8.26 2.23
C GLU A 137 -22.37 7.27 3.40
N ARG A 138 -21.41 7.23 4.35
CA ARG A 138 -21.45 6.38 5.55
C ARG A 138 -21.88 7.11 6.80
N ALA A 139 -21.82 8.44 6.77
CA ALA A 139 -22.26 9.28 7.87
C ALA A 139 -23.70 9.73 7.64
N GLU A 140 -24.68 8.92 8.08
CA GLU A 140 -26.11 9.28 8.19
C GLU A 140 -26.36 10.58 9.02
N ARG A 141 -25.32 11.14 9.66
CA ARG A 141 -25.33 12.42 10.41
C ARG A 141 -24.63 13.61 9.72
N ALA A 142 -23.92 13.42 8.58
CA ALA A 142 -22.89 14.37 8.13
C ALA A 142 -23.36 15.63 7.39
N ARG A 143 -24.67 15.83 7.14
CA ARG A 143 -25.14 17.10 6.54
C ARG A 143 -24.94 18.33 7.46
N HIS A 144 -24.49 18.16 8.71
CA HIS A 144 -24.46 19.20 9.74
C HIS A 144 -23.12 19.31 10.50
N SER A 145 -22.00 18.76 10.00
CA SER A 145 -20.69 19.02 10.63
C SER A 145 -20.12 20.35 10.13
N ALA A 146 -19.63 21.21 11.03
CA ALA A 146 -19.00 22.48 10.68
C ALA A 146 -17.82 22.31 9.69
N PHE A 147 -17.20 21.13 9.68
CA PHE A 147 -16.14 20.76 8.75
C PHE A 147 -16.63 20.67 7.30
N PHE A 148 -17.70 19.92 7.02
CA PHE A 148 -18.21 19.80 5.65
C PHE A 148 -18.82 21.10 5.13
N ALA A 149 -19.48 21.87 6.01
CA ALA A 149 -19.95 23.21 5.67
C ALA A 149 -18.79 24.16 5.33
N HIS A 150 -17.68 24.05 6.05
CA HIS A 150 -16.47 24.82 5.77
C HIS A 150 -15.81 24.40 4.46
N LEU A 151 -15.65 23.10 4.20
CA LEU A 151 -15.15 22.58 2.92
C LEU A 151 -15.97 23.09 1.74
N GLU A 152 -17.29 22.93 1.83
CA GLU A 152 -18.21 23.35 0.77
C GLU A 152 -18.10 24.85 0.51
N ALA A 153 -18.11 25.67 1.57
CA ALA A 153 -18.01 27.12 1.45
C ALA A 153 -16.64 27.58 0.91
N GLN A 154 -15.54 26.97 1.36
CA GLN A 154 -14.19 27.41 0.99
C GLN A 154 -13.74 26.96 -0.40
N HIS A 155 -14.31 25.88 -0.93
CA HIS A 155 -13.87 25.27 -2.18
C HIS A 155 -14.96 25.27 -3.26
N GLN A 156 -16.08 25.95 -3.02
CA GLN A 156 -17.22 26.02 -3.94
C GLN A 156 -16.83 26.39 -5.37
N ALA A 157 -15.91 27.35 -5.54
CA ALA A 157 -15.42 27.78 -6.84
C ALA A 157 -14.69 26.66 -7.59
N ALA A 158 -13.96 25.81 -6.85
CA ALA A 158 -13.16 24.75 -7.43
C ALA A 158 -13.95 23.53 -7.84
N HIS A 159 -14.88 23.08 -6.99
CA HIS A 159 -15.66 21.88 -7.25
C HIS A 159 -17.10 22.13 -7.71
N ARG A 160 -17.52 23.40 -7.87
CA ARG A 160 -18.90 23.79 -8.28
C ARG A 160 -20.00 23.09 -7.46
N GLY A 161 -19.76 22.93 -6.16
CA GLY A 161 -20.66 22.20 -5.25
C GLY A 161 -20.41 20.69 -5.12
N ASP A 162 -19.57 20.08 -5.96
CA ASP A 162 -19.21 18.65 -5.86
C ASP A 162 -18.05 18.38 -4.87
N TRP A 163 -18.20 18.86 -3.64
CA TRP A 163 -17.21 18.64 -2.58
C TRP A 163 -17.04 17.16 -2.24
N ARG A 164 -18.05 16.32 -2.50
CA ARG A 164 -18.00 14.88 -2.28
C ARG A 164 -17.00 14.20 -3.20
N ARG A 165 -17.00 14.53 -4.49
CA ARG A 165 -16.01 14.02 -5.44
C ARG A 165 -14.60 14.47 -5.08
N MET A 166 -14.43 15.73 -4.66
CA MET A 166 -13.13 16.22 -4.15
C MET A 166 -12.66 15.43 -2.93
N PHE A 167 -13.55 15.19 -1.96
CA PHE A 167 -13.24 14.41 -0.76
C PHE A 167 -12.85 12.96 -1.08
N ARG A 168 -13.55 12.31 -2.02
CA ARG A 168 -13.18 10.97 -2.51
C ARG A 168 -11.81 10.96 -3.20
N GLN A 169 -11.50 11.97 -4.00
CA GLN A 169 -10.18 12.09 -4.63
C GLN A 169 -9.06 12.26 -3.60
N THR A 170 -9.31 12.97 -2.49
CA THR A 170 -8.35 13.02 -1.39
C THR A 170 -8.12 11.64 -0.77
N ILE A 171 -9.18 10.85 -0.54
CA ILE A 171 -9.05 9.47 -0.03
C ILE A 171 -8.22 8.63 -1.01
N GLU A 172 -8.57 8.64 -2.30
CA GLU A 172 -7.87 7.88 -3.34
C GLU A 172 -6.40 8.30 -3.46
N SER A 173 -6.13 9.60 -3.38
CA SER A 173 -4.76 10.13 -3.41
C SER A 173 -3.97 9.67 -2.19
N CYS A 174 -4.49 9.83 -0.97
CA CYS A 174 -3.81 9.34 0.24
C CYS A 174 -3.59 7.83 0.23
N MET A 175 -4.44 7.05 -0.43
CA MET A 175 -4.26 5.60 -0.55
C MET A 175 -3.07 5.21 -1.43
N ARG A 176 -2.73 6.01 -2.45
CA ARG A 176 -1.85 5.60 -3.55
C ARG A 176 -0.61 6.46 -3.71
N TYR A 177 -0.64 7.71 -3.28
CA TYR A 177 0.39 8.70 -3.57
C TYR A 177 0.84 9.46 -2.32
N PRO A 178 2.09 9.94 -2.33
CA PRO A 178 3.14 9.62 -3.32
C PRO A 178 3.73 8.22 -3.08
N ASP A 179 4.22 7.55 -4.13
CA ASP A 179 4.86 6.22 -4.06
C ASP A 179 6.27 6.31 -4.66
N PHE A 180 7.13 7.12 -4.02
CA PHE A 180 8.48 7.34 -4.52
C PHE A 180 9.35 6.10 -4.29
N SER A 181 10.00 5.62 -5.35
CA SER A 181 11.06 4.62 -5.20
C SER A 181 12.32 5.26 -4.62
N PRO A 182 13.27 4.47 -4.07
CA PRO A 182 14.58 4.99 -3.69
C PRO A 182 15.31 5.72 -4.83
N THR A 183 15.07 5.31 -6.09
CA THR A 183 15.61 5.97 -7.27
C THR A 183 14.99 7.35 -7.51
N ASP A 184 13.71 7.53 -7.21
CA ASP A 184 13.02 8.83 -7.28
C ASP A 184 13.55 9.77 -6.19
N LEU A 185 13.66 9.29 -4.96
CA LEU A 185 14.20 10.06 -3.84
C LEU A 185 15.66 10.48 -4.06
N ALA A 186 16.47 9.63 -4.71
CA ALA A 186 17.84 9.98 -5.08
C ALA A 186 17.95 11.13 -6.10
N ARG A 187 16.85 11.52 -6.76
CA ARG A 187 16.79 12.70 -7.63
C ARG A 187 16.68 14.00 -6.85
N LEU A 188 16.29 13.96 -5.57
CA LEU A 188 16.18 15.12 -4.69
C LEU A 188 17.56 15.59 -4.22
N ARG A 189 18.34 16.17 -5.16
CA ARG A 189 19.73 16.62 -4.94
C ARG A 189 19.85 18.04 -4.37
N MET A 190 18.76 18.79 -4.37
CA MET A 190 18.68 20.11 -3.75
C MET A 190 18.63 19.97 -2.22
N PRO A 191 18.98 21.01 -1.45
CA PRO A 191 18.81 21.00 0.00
C PRO A 191 17.35 20.72 0.37
N PHE A 192 17.14 19.63 1.10
CA PHE A 192 15.82 19.15 1.49
C PHE A 192 15.67 19.14 3.02
N LEU A 193 14.69 19.89 3.52
CA LEU A 193 14.31 19.95 4.92
C LEU A 193 12.90 19.38 5.15
N LEU A 194 12.79 18.38 6.03
CA LEU A 194 11.52 17.94 6.60
C LEU A 194 11.28 18.62 7.96
N LEU A 195 10.17 19.33 8.10
CA LEU A 195 9.69 19.91 9.35
C LEU A 195 8.44 19.17 9.82
N TYR A 196 8.38 18.74 11.08
CA TYR A 196 7.17 18.11 11.62
C TYR A 196 7.03 18.37 13.12
N GLY A 197 5.80 18.32 13.62
CA GLY A 197 5.52 18.53 15.04
C GLY A 197 5.89 17.31 15.87
N GLU A 198 6.32 17.50 17.12
CA GLU A 198 6.55 16.39 18.06
C GLU A 198 5.30 15.53 18.30
N LYS A 199 4.11 16.12 18.16
CA LYS A 199 2.79 15.46 18.33
C LYS A 199 2.12 15.19 16.97
N ASP A 200 2.90 15.16 15.89
CA ASP A 200 2.39 14.86 14.56
C ASP A 200 2.42 13.35 14.32
N ASP A 201 1.26 12.71 14.39
CA ASP A 201 1.13 11.26 14.18
C ASP A 201 1.12 10.88 12.67
N LEU A 202 1.29 11.86 11.76
CA LEU A 202 1.31 11.62 10.32
C LEU A 202 2.72 11.49 9.72
N VAL A 203 3.77 11.78 10.49
CA VAL A 203 5.16 11.60 10.08
C VAL A 203 5.80 10.60 11.03
N LEU A 204 6.16 9.43 10.51
CA LEU A 204 6.69 8.34 11.33
C LEU A 204 8.22 8.34 11.32
N PRO A 205 8.89 7.97 12.45
CA PRO A 205 10.35 7.94 12.53
C PRO A 205 11.02 7.11 11.43
N GLU A 206 10.41 5.99 11.03
CA GLU A 206 10.88 5.14 9.95
C GLU A 206 10.86 5.81 8.57
N GLU A 207 9.89 6.70 8.31
CA GLU A 207 9.81 7.46 7.06
C GLU A 207 10.90 8.52 7.01
N VAL A 208 11.16 9.17 8.15
CA VAL A 208 12.29 10.11 8.30
C VAL A 208 13.62 9.41 8.07
N ALA A 209 13.79 8.20 8.63
CA ALA A 209 14.98 7.38 8.41
C ALA A 209 15.13 6.95 6.94
N HIS A 210 14.02 6.61 6.28
CA HIS A 210 14.00 6.26 4.86
C HIS A 210 14.45 7.43 3.98
N LEU A 211 13.92 8.63 4.22
CA LEU A 211 14.36 9.83 3.50
C LEU A 211 15.84 10.14 3.74
N ALA A 212 16.31 10.00 4.98
CA ALA A 212 17.73 10.19 5.31
C ALA A 212 18.65 9.19 4.60
N ALA A 213 18.18 7.98 4.33
CA ALA A 213 18.94 6.96 3.61
C ALA A 213 18.95 7.19 2.09
N CYS A 214 17.90 7.79 1.52
CA CYS A 214 17.74 7.89 0.07
C CYS A 214 18.03 9.28 -0.52
N CYS A 215 17.86 10.36 0.25
CA CYS A 215 18.01 11.73 -0.23
C CYS A 215 19.43 12.27 0.07
N PRO A 216 20.20 12.73 -0.93
CA PRO A 216 21.61 13.13 -0.75
C PRO A 216 21.86 14.30 0.21
N ASP A 217 21.00 15.34 0.22
CA ASP A 217 21.14 16.52 1.11
C ASP A 217 19.86 16.71 1.92
N PHE A 218 19.62 15.76 2.82
CA PHE A 218 18.42 15.72 3.67
C PHE A 218 18.70 16.10 5.11
N ARG A 219 17.78 16.88 5.68
CA ARG A 219 17.71 17.20 7.10
C ARG A 219 16.29 17.10 7.58
N SER A 220 16.11 16.74 8.84
CA SER A 220 14.81 16.81 9.50
C SER A 220 14.88 17.64 10.78
N ARG A 221 13.79 18.31 11.12
CA ARG A 221 13.62 19.03 12.39
C ARG A 221 12.23 18.80 12.98
N VAL A 222 12.24 18.34 14.23
CA VAL A 222 11.05 18.22 15.07
C VAL A 222 10.79 19.56 15.75
N ILE A 223 9.54 20.03 15.72
CA ILE A 223 9.10 21.25 16.41
C ILE A 223 8.46 20.84 17.75
N PRO A 224 9.11 21.12 18.90
CA PRO A 224 8.62 20.71 20.21
C PRO A 224 7.21 21.23 20.50
N GLY A 225 6.36 20.38 21.06
CA GLY A 225 5.01 20.72 21.48
C GLY A 225 3.98 20.95 20.37
N ALA A 226 4.40 21.04 19.10
CA ALA A 226 3.53 21.26 17.94
C ALA A 226 2.90 19.96 17.41
N GLY A 227 1.71 20.06 16.80
CA GLY A 227 1.06 18.98 16.05
C GLY A 227 1.29 19.10 14.54
N HIS A 228 0.36 18.61 13.72
CA HIS A 228 0.50 18.49 12.26
C HIS A 228 0.67 19.81 11.46
N SER A 229 0.39 20.97 12.05
CA SER A 229 0.50 22.27 11.37
C SER A 229 1.38 23.25 12.14
N PRO A 230 2.68 22.92 12.36
CA PRO A 230 3.59 23.73 13.18
C PRO A 230 3.81 25.15 12.64
N GLN A 231 3.58 25.36 11.35
CA GLN A 231 3.68 26.66 10.70
C GLN A 231 2.50 27.59 10.99
N SER A 232 1.33 27.06 11.33
CA SER A 232 0.14 27.86 11.58
C SER A 232 0.24 28.61 12.91
N SER A 233 -0.15 29.89 12.95
CA SER A 233 -0.17 30.64 14.21
C SER A 233 -1.51 30.49 14.92
N ALA A 234 -1.46 30.31 16.24
CA ALA A 234 -2.63 30.31 17.12
C ALA A 234 -3.59 31.50 16.86
N ARG A 235 -3.08 32.70 16.58
CA ARG A 235 -3.86 33.95 16.68
C ARG A 235 -4.98 34.21 15.66
N PHE A 236 -5.15 33.43 14.58
CA PHE A 236 -6.09 33.79 13.51
C PHE A 236 -7.43 33.04 13.51
N CYS A 237 -7.68 32.13 14.47
CA CYS A 237 -9.01 31.53 14.59
C CYS A 237 -9.41 31.25 16.05
N PRO A 238 -10.10 32.19 16.72
CA PRO A 238 -10.61 31.97 18.08
C PRO A 238 -11.64 30.85 18.18
N ARG A 239 -12.22 30.39 17.04
CA ARG A 239 -13.19 29.28 16.99
C ARG A 239 -12.59 27.92 16.57
N LEU A 240 -11.29 27.87 16.26
CA LEU A 240 -10.57 26.63 15.91
C LEU A 240 -9.30 26.43 16.75
N HIS A 241 -9.22 27.01 17.96
CA HIS A 241 -8.19 26.71 18.98
C HIS A 241 -8.37 25.31 19.62
N GLY A 242 -8.75 24.35 18.81
CA GLY A 242 -8.91 22.95 19.18
C GLY A 242 -8.67 22.09 17.94
N SER A 243 -7.50 22.28 17.34
CA SER A 243 -6.98 21.52 16.20
C SER A 243 -7.85 21.63 14.94
N CYS A 244 -7.29 21.35 13.76
CA CYS A 244 -8.13 20.90 12.66
C CYS A 244 -8.94 19.71 13.24
N TRP A 245 -10.26 19.85 13.36
CA TRP A 245 -11.05 18.97 14.24
C TRP A 245 -11.02 17.50 13.79
N ILE A 246 -10.68 17.26 12.51
CA ILE A 246 -10.26 15.97 11.93
C ILE A 246 -9.13 15.33 12.76
N PHE A 247 -8.10 16.11 13.09
CA PHE A 247 -6.93 15.65 13.85
C PHE A 247 -7.07 15.91 15.36
N SER A 248 -8.02 16.74 15.81
CA SER A 248 -8.29 16.96 17.25
C SER A 248 -8.96 15.77 17.92
N LYS A 249 -9.74 15.02 17.15
CA LYS A 249 -10.44 13.80 17.55
C LYS A 249 -9.73 12.51 17.12
N TRP A 250 -8.51 12.64 16.59
CA TRP A 250 -7.61 11.50 16.50
C TRP A 250 -7.43 10.94 17.91
N PRO A 251 -7.74 9.66 18.17
CA PRO A 251 -7.56 9.10 19.50
C PRO A 251 -6.07 9.26 19.87
N LYS A 252 -5.80 9.96 20.97
CA LYS A 252 -4.46 9.99 21.58
C LYS A 252 -4.00 8.54 21.83
N PRO A 253 -2.71 8.25 21.67
CA PRO A 253 -2.19 6.90 21.84
C PRO A 253 -2.49 6.42 23.26
N LEU A 254 -2.84 5.15 23.39
CA LEU A 254 -2.78 4.42 24.66
C LEU A 254 -1.46 4.79 25.35
N GLN A 255 -1.56 5.45 26.51
CA GLN A 255 -0.41 5.83 27.32
C GLN A 255 0.37 4.59 27.74
N ARG A 256 1.64 4.57 27.32
CA ARG A 256 2.84 4.09 28.02
C ARG A 256 2.70 2.81 28.86
N LEU A 257 3.11 1.70 28.27
CA LEU A 257 3.87 0.68 29.01
C LEU A 257 5.31 1.19 29.17
N SER A 258 5.58 1.95 30.24
CA SER A 258 6.95 2.17 30.69
C SER A 258 7.32 1.12 31.72
N GLU A 259 8.33 0.32 31.36
CA GLU A 259 9.28 -0.36 32.24
C GLU A 259 8.77 -1.53 33.09
N CYS A 260 8.74 -2.71 32.47
CA CYS A 260 9.27 -3.93 33.08
C CYS A 260 9.74 -4.90 31.98
N LYS A 261 11.02 -4.74 31.62
CA LYS A 261 11.93 -5.67 30.91
C LYS A 261 11.55 -6.06 29.47
N GLU A 262 12.58 -6.11 28.62
CA GLU A 262 12.53 -6.67 27.27
C GLU A 262 11.69 -7.96 27.22
N PRO A 263 10.88 -8.08 26.16
CA PRO A 263 11.12 -9.18 25.26
C PRO A 263 11.23 -8.64 23.84
N GLN A 264 12.30 -9.03 23.16
CA GLN A 264 12.36 -9.01 21.70
C GLN A 264 11.12 -9.72 21.15
N THR A 265 10.15 -8.99 20.62
CA THR A 265 9.13 -9.56 19.74
C THR A 265 9.23 -8.87 18.40
N ARG A 266 9.96 -9.54 17.50
CA ARG A 266 9.94 -9.33 16.05
C ARG A 266 8.53 -8.93 15.60
N GLU A 267 8.40 -7.80 14.90
CA GLU A 267 7.34 -7.68 13.88
C GLU A 267 7.37 -8.99 13.08
N GLN A 268 6.31 -9.78 13.17
CA GLN A 268 6.23 -11.00 12.37
C GLN A 268 6.15 -10.56 10.92
N ALA A 269 7.28 -10.64 10.22
CA ALA A 269 7.35 -10.43 8.79
C ALA A 269 6.30 -11.34 8.13
N MET A 270 5.33 -10.74 7.42
CA MET A 270 4.32 -11.50 6.69
C MET A 270 5.02 -12.44 5.72
N SER A 271 4.64 -13.71 5.74
CA SER A 271 5.32 -14.75 4.96
C SER A 271 4.35 -15.59 4.14
N VAL A 272 4.79 -16.04 2.96
CA VAL A 272 4.08 -16.98 2.12
C VAL A 272 4.89 -18.27 2.00
N LEU A 273 4.30 -19.39 2.38
CA LEU A 273 4.90 -20.70 2.14
C LEU A 273 4.72 -21.07 0.67
N MET A 274 5.78 -21.55 0.03
CA MET A 274 5.74 -22.08 -1.31
C MET A 274 6.21 -23.53 -1.34
N ILE A 275 5.50 -24.40 -2.06
CA ILE A 275 5.87 -25.80 -2.23
C ILE A 275 6.28 -26.05 -3.67
N ASN A 276 7.54 -26.39 -3.89
CA ASN A 276 8.02 -26.89 -5.18
C ASN A 276 7.83 -28.40 -5.26
N GLY A 277 6.76 -28.83 -5.95
CA GLY A 277 6.45 -30.23 -6.18
C GLY A 277 7.17 -30.87 -7.37
N SER A 278 8.12 -30.18 -8.00
CA SER A 278 8.97 -30.77 -9.05
C SER A 278 10.07 -31.64 -8.44
N PRO A 279 10.49 -32.75 -9.05
CA PRO A 279 11.73 -33.42 -8.64
C PRO A 279 12.98 -32.54 -8.89
N HIS A 280 12.90 -31.57 -9.80
CA HIS A 280 13.98 -30.61 -10.04
C HIS A 280 13.91 -29.43 -9.08
N ALA A 281 14.90 -29.33 -8.19
CA ALA A 281 15.02 -28.24 -7.22
C ALA A 281 15.07 -26.85 -7.89
N ARG A 282 15.71 -26.74 -9.06
CA ARG A 282 15.84 -25.51 -9.86
C ARG A 282 15.35 -25.69 -11.31
N GLY A 283 14.15 -26.23 -11.48
CA GLY A 283 13.49 -26.41 -12.79
C GLY A 283 12.41 -25.36 -13.08
N CYS A 284 11.60 -25.57 -14.12
CA CYS A 284 10.56 -24.60 -14.53
C CYS A 284 9.55 -24.25 -13.42
N THR A 285 9.12 -25.24 -12.63
CA THR A 285 8.22 -24.99 -11.48
C THR A 285 8.88 -24.09 -10.45
N PHE A 286 10.19 -24.27 -10.19
CA PHE A 286 10.95 -23.39 -9.31
C PHE A 286 11.05 -21.98 -9.89
N THR A 287 11.27 -21.83 -11.19
CA THR A 287 11.32 -20.52 -11.87
C THR A 287 9.98 -19.78 -11.77
N ALA A 288 8.87 -20.50 -11.94
CA ALA A 288 7.53 -19.92 -11.80
C ALA A 288 7.27 -19.45 -10.36
N LEU A 289 7.55 -20.30 -9.37
CA LEU A 289 7.47 -19.95 -7.94
C LEU A 289 8.40 -18.78 -7.58
N SER A 290 9.63 -18.78 -8.07
CA SER A 290 10.59 -17.70 -7.85
C SER A 290 10.11 -16.39 -8.45
N THR A 291 9.41 -16.43 -9.59
CA THR A 291 8.82 -15.23 -10.20
C THR A 291 7.73 -14.64 -9.29
N VAL A 292 6.89 -15.48 -8.69
CA VAL A 292 5.91 -15.05 -7.67
C VAL A 292 6.63 -14.50 -6.42
N ALA A 293 7.64 -15.21 -5.92
CA ALA A 293 8.42 -14.82 -4.73
C ALA A 293 9.10 -13.45 -4.90
N VAL A 294 9.71 -13.19 -6.07
CA VAL A 294 10.32 -11.89 -6.38
C VAL A 294 9.28 -10.77 -6.34
N GLN A 295 8.06 -11.00 -6.82
CA GLN A 295 7.01 -9.98 -6.73
C GLN A 295 6.50 -9.78 -5.30
N LEU A 296 6.28 -10.85 -4.54
CA LEU A 296 5.92 -10.76 -3.12
C LEU A 296 6.96 -9.96 -2.33
N LYS A 297 8.25 -10.22 -2.58
CA LYS A 297 9.35 -9.48 -1.96
C LYS A 297 9.33 -7.99 -2.31
N LYS A 298 9.03 -7.62 -3.56
CA LYS A 298 8.82 -6.21 -3.94
C LYS A 298 7.66 -5.55 -3.18
N LYS A 299 6.72 -6.35 -2.67
CA LYS A 299 5.61 -5.91 -1.82
C LYS A 299 5.90 -6.12 -0.33
N GLY A 300 7.15 -6.36 0.07
CA GLY A 300 7.55 -6.52 1.47
C GLY A 300 6.98 -7.77 2.16
N ILE A 301 6.61 -8.79 1.39
CA ILE A 301 6.15 -10.08 1.90
C ILE A 301 7.25 -11.09 1.62
N GLU A 302 7.78 -11.69 2.68
CA GLU A 302 8.79 -12.73 2.55
C GLU A 302 8.15 -14.03 2.05
N SER A 303 8.95 -14.89 1.44
CA SER A 303 8.47 -16.19 0.98
C SER A 303 9.56 -17.24 1.06
N GLU A 304 9.17 -18.45 1.42
CA GLU A 304 10.08 -19.58 1.52
C GLU A 304 9.61 -20.72 0.61
N ILE A 305 10.53 -21.28 -0.19
CA ILE A 305 10.25 -22.42 -1.07
C ILE A 305 10.78 -23.70 -0.43
N ILE A 306 9.88 -24.60 -0.05
CA ILE A 306 10.22 -25.99 0.31
C ILE A 306 10.20 -26.83 -0.96
N HIS A 307 11.32 -27.50 -1.25
CA HIS A 307 11.39 -28.50 -2.29
C HIS A 307 11.04 -29.88 -1.69
N ILE A 308 10.09 -30.58 -2.31
CA ILE A 308 9.66 -31.91 -1.80
C ILE A 308 10.75 -33.00 -1.99
N GLY A 309 11.83 -32.69 -2.73
CA GLY A 309 12.92 -33.61 -2.98
C GLY A 309 12.67 -34.58 -4.13
N VAL A 310 13.53 -35.60 -4.21
CA VAL A 310 13.50 -36.66 -5.24
C VAL A 310 13.23 -38.05 -4.65
N LYS A 311 13.20 -38.17 -3.32
CA LYS A 311 12.90 -39.43 -2.65
C LYS A 311 11.40 -39.76 -2.80
N PRO A 312 11.02 -41.05 -2.80
CA PRO A 312 9.62 -41.43 -2.78
C PRO A 312 8.88 -40.81 -1.60
N ILE A 313 7.71 -40.23 -1.85
CA ILE A 313 6.79 -39.74 -0.81
C ILE A 313 5.62 -40.70 -0.77
N ALA A 314 5.52 -41.47 0.31
CA ALA A 314 4.47 -42.44 0.49
C ALA A 314 3.11 -41.76 0.71
N GLY A 315 2.04 -42.41 0.24
CA GLY A 315 0.68 -42.10 0.65
C GLY A 315 0.44 -42.38 2.14
N CYS A 316 -0.68 -41.93 2.67
CA CYS A 316 -1.02 -42.16 4.08
C CYS A 316 -1.18 -43.67 4.38
N ILE A 317 -0.53 -44.15 5.44
CA ILE A 317 -0.64 -45.55 5.93
C ILE A 317 -1.30 -45.66 7.31
N ALA A 318 -1.66 -44.52 7.92
CA ALA A 318 -2.18 -44.44 9.27
C ALA A 318 -3.34 -43.43 9.32
N CYS A 319 -4.43 -43.75 8.63
CA CYS A 319 -5.59 -42.87 8.51
C CYS A 319 -6.12 -42.44 9.89
N GLY A 320 -6.45 -41.16 10.04
CA GLY A 320 -6.97 -40.60 11.28
C GLY A 320 -5.93 -40.30 12.36
N LYS A 321 -4.75 -40.94 12.38
CA LYS A 321 -3.75 -40.71 13.43
C LYS A 321 -3.22 -39.28 13.53
N CYS A 322 -3.19 -38.56 12.41
CA CYS A 322 -2.83 -37.16 12.40
C CYS A 322 -3.84 -36.21 13.07
N ALA A 323 -5.07 -36.66 13.36
CA ALA A 323 -6.05 -35.87 14.10
C ALA A 323 -5.67 -35.74 15.60
N GLU A 324 -4.96 -36.74 16.14
CA GLU A 324 -4.50 -36.75 17.53
C GLU A 324 -3.31 -35.81 17.73
N SER A 325 -2.32 -35.88 16.83
CA SER A 325 -1.04 -35.16 16.97
C SER A 325 -0.97 -33.83 16.22
N GLY A 326 -1.91 -33.58 15.31
CA GLY A 326 -1.82 -32.48 14.35
C GLY A 326 -0.70 -32.64 13.30
N HIS A 327 -0.01 -33.78 13.25
CA HIS A 327 1.15 -34.02 12.37
C HIS A 327 1.02 -35.35 11.62
N CYS A 328 1.75 -35.48 10.52
CA CYS A 328 1.89 -36.76 9.84
C CYS A 328 2.73 -37.74 10.67
N VAL A 329 2.40 -39.03 10.59
CA VAL A 329 3.15 -40.11 11.28
C VAL A 329 4.55 -40.34 10.72
N PHE A 330 4.77 -39.96 9.46
CA PHE A 330 6.09 -40.00 8.83
C PHE A 330 6.90 -38.79 9.28
N THR A 331 8.17 -39.02 9.60
CA THR A 331 9.11 -37.99 10.11
C THR A 331 10.37 -37.87 9.25
N ASP A 332 10.46 -38.65 8.18
CA ASP A 332 11.63 -38.77 7.30
C ASP A 332 11.51 -37.93 6.01
N ASP A 333 10.44 -37.14 5.88
CA ASP A 333 10.21 -36.18 4.81
C ASP A 333 9.76 -34.79 5.33
N SER A 334 9.63 -33.83 4.41
CA SER A 334 9.33 -32.43 4.73
C SER A 334 7.85 -32.12 4.94
N VAL A 335 6.97 -33.12 5.04
CA VAL A 335 5.52 -32.88 5.22
C VAL A 335 5.24 -32.16 6.54
N ASN A 336 5.86 -32.62 7.64
CA ASN A 336 5.66 -31.99 8.96
C ASN A 336 6.25 -30.59 9.02
N GLU A 337 7.41 -30.37 8.39
CA GLU A 337 8.00 -29.04 8.24
C GLU A 337 7.04 -28.08 7.51
N ALA A 338 6.42 -28.52 6.41
CA ALA A 338 5.46 -27.71 5.67
C ALA A 338 4.17 -27.46 6.47
N ILE A 339 3.70 -28.43 7.25
CA ILE A 339 2.54 -28.26 8.14
C ILE A 339 2.78 -27.09 9.10
N ASP A 340 3.94 -27.08 9.76
CA ASP A 340 4.27 -26.05 10.75
C ASP A 340 4.50 -24.68 10.10
N LYS A 341 5.21 -24.65 8.97
CA LYS A 341 5.43 -23.40 8.23
C LYS A 341 4.12 -22.84 7.68
N LEU A 342 3.18 -23.66 7.23
CA LEU A 342 1.90 -23.14 6.78
C LEU A 342 1.05 -22.62 7.94
N ARG A 343 1.16 -23.18 9.16
CA ARG A 343 0.45 -22.65 10.33
C ARG A 343 0.91 -21.25 10.69
N SER A 344 2.18 -20.94 10.53
CA SER A 344 2.74 -19.60 10.79
C SER A 344 2.69 -18.66 9.60
N ALA A 345 2.57 -19.15 8.35
CA ALA A 345 2.51 -18.31 7.16
C ALA A 345 1.13 -17.69 6.90
N GLU A 346 1.11 -16.59 6.15
CA GLU A 346 -0.09 -15.84 5.77
C GLU A 346 -0.73 -16.35 4.50
N GLY A 347 -0.02 -17.13 3.69
CA GLY A 347 -0.55 -17.72 2.47
C GLY A 347 0.26 -18.90 1.98
N LEU A 348 -0.26 -19.57 0.95
CA LEU A 348 0.32 -20.76 0.34
C LEU A 348 0.40 -20.63 -1.19
N VAL A 349 1.54 -21.00 -1.79
CA VAL A 349 1.63 -21.23 -3.24
C VAL A 349 2.17 -22.64 -3.52
N VAL A 350 1.41 -23.46 -4.23
CA VAL A 350 1.81 -24.83 -4.57
C VAL A 350 2.17 -24.92 -6.05
N GLY A 351 3.43 -25.21 -6.35
CA GLY A 351 3.94 -25.41 -7.70
C GLY A 351 4.01 -26.89 -8.09
N SER A 352 3.55 -27.25 -9.28
CA SER A 352 3.72 -28.60 -9.83
C SER A 352 4.14 -28.59 -11.31
N PRO A 353 5.03 -29.50 -11.75
CA PRO A 353 5.05 -29.90 -13.15
C PRO A 353 3.80 -30.73 -13.48
N VAL A 354 3.50 -30.87 -14.77
CA VAL A 354 2.37 -31.67 -15.27
C VAL A 354 2.85 -33.03 -15.79
N TYR A 355 2.26 -34.10 -15.26
CA TYR A 355 2.46 -35.49 -15.68
C TYR A 355 1.10 -36.10 -16.05
N TYR A 356 0.95 -36.59 -17.29
CA TYR A 356 -0.30 -37.21 -17.77
C TYR A 356 -1.57 -36.39 -17.46
N ALA A 357 -1.52 -35.08 -17.70
CA ALA A 357 -2.58 -34.12 -17.38
C ALA A 357 -2.96 -34.03 -15.88
N GLY A 358 -2.09 -34.49 -14.99
CA GLY A 358 -2.19 -34.32 -13.54
C GLY A 358 -0.96 -33.65 -12.95
N PRO A 359 -1.02 -33.24 -11.67
CA PRO A 359 0.14 -32.81 -10.90
C PRO A 359 1.11 -33.98 -10.66
N ASN A 360 2.28 -33.70 -10.11
CA ASN A 360 3.19 -34.74 -9.65
C ASN A 360 2.51 -35.62 -8.59
N GLY A 361 2.56 -36.94 -8.77
CA GLY A 361 1.98 -37.91 -7.83
C GLY A 361 2.60 -37.83 -6.42
N ALA A 362 3.90 -37.59 -6.32
CA ALA A 362 4.57 -37.41 -5.02
C ALA A 362 4.09 -36.14 -4.32
N LEU A 363 3.85 -35.06 -5.07
CA LEU A 363 3.23 -33.84 -4.54
C LEU A 363 1.80 -34.11 -4.08
N CYS A 364 1.02 -34.93 -4.79
CA CYS A 364 -0.32 -35.28 -4.34
C CYS A 364 -0.28 -36.02 -3.00
N ALA A 365 0.59 -37.03 -2.85
CA ALA A 365 0.78 -37.73 -1.58
C ALA A 365 1.24 -36.78 -0.45
N PHE A 366 2.13 -35.85 -0.76
CA PHE A 366 2.57 -34.79 0.15
C PHE A 366 1.39 -33.92 0.63
N LEU A 367 0.58 -33.40 -0.30
CA LEU A 367 -0.55 -32.53 0.01
C LEU A 367 -1.69 -33.28 0.70
N ASP A 368 -1.99 -34.51 0.30
CA ASP A 368 -2.97 -35.37 0.98
C ASP A 368 -2.60 -35.50 2.46
N ARG A 369 -1.33 -35.80 2.74
CA ARG A 369 -0.81 -35.92 4.10
C ARG A 369 -0.75 -34.58 4.84
N MET A 370 -0.50 -33.47 4.14
CA MET A 370 -0.45 -32.12 4.70
C MET A 370 -1.85 -31.59 5.08
N PHE A 371 -2.87 -31.84 4.25
CA PHE A 371 -4.21 -31.26 4.42
C PHE A 371 -5.19 -32.14 5.19
N PHE A 372 -5.17 -33.45 4.99
CA PHE A 372 -6.17 -34.35 5.58
C PHE A 372 -6.17 -34.26 7.12
N MET A 373 -7.32 -33.96 7.73
CA MET A 373 -7.51 -33.71 9.18
C MET A 373 -6.73 -32.52 9.79
N LYS A 374 -6.06 -31.70 8.98
CA LYS A 374 -5.26 -30.54 9.46
C LYS A 374 -5.63 -29.23 8.77
N GLY A 375 -6.37 -29.29 7.67
CA GLY A 375 -6.68 -28.13 6.86
C GLY A 375 -7.59 -27.09 7.51
N SER A 376 -8.26 -27.41 8.63
CA SER A 376 -8.95 -26.40 9.44
C SER A 376 -8.01 -25.30 9.94
N ALA A 377 -6.74 -25.62 10.23
CA ALA A 377 -5.72 -24.65 10.63
C ALA A 377 -5.28 -23.72 9.48
N TYR A 378 -5.62 -24.06 8.24
CA TYR A 378 -5.29 -23.29 7.04
C TYR A 378 -6.47 -22.45 6.53
N ALA A 379 -7.65 -22.62 7.13
CA ALA A 379 -8.85 -21.93 6.69
C ALA A 379 -8.65 -20.41 6.66
N PHE A 380 -9.21 -19.76 5.64
CA PHE A 380 -9.13 -18.32 5.40
C PHE A 380 -7.72 -17.77 5.12
N LYS A 381 -6.69 -18.62 5.01
CA LYS A 381 -5.41 -18.21 4.43
C LYS A 381 -5.51 -18.25 2.91
N PRO A 382 -5.14 -17.19 2.19
CA PRO A 382 -5.14 -17.18 0.74
C PRO A 382 -4.16 -18.21 0.18
N ALA A 383 -4.58 -18.89 -0.89
CA ALA A 383 -3.78 -19.92 -1.55
C ALA A 383 -3.84 -19.83 -3.06
N ALA A 384 -2.76 -20.25 -3.73
CA ALA A 384 -2.71 -20.40 -5.17
C ALA A 384 -1.98 -21.68 -5.54
N CYS A 385 -2.31 -22.26 -6.69
CA CYS A 385 -1.45 -23.22 -7.35
C CYS A 385 -0.82 -22.62 -8.60
N VAL A 386 0.35 -23.12 -8.98
CA VAL A 386 1.05 -22.82 -10.22
C VAL A 386 1.39 -24.12 -10.91
N VAL A 387 1.10 -24.23 -12.20
CA VAL A 387 1.41 -25.44 -12.99
C VAL A 387 2.36 -25.10 -14.13
N ASN A 388 3.34 -25.96 -14.37
CA ASN A 388 4.19 -25.86 -15.56
C ASN A 388 4.01 -27.08 -16.45
N CYS A 389 3.72 -26.85 -17.73
CA CYS A 389 3.67 -27.92 -18.73
C CYS A 389 4.52 -27.54 -19.96
N ARG A 390 4.74 -28.48 -20.89
CA ARG A 390 5.37 -28.17 -22.17
C ARG A 390 4.35 -27.89 -23.28
N ARG A 391 3.17 -28.53 -23.22
CA ARG A 391 2.15 -28.45 -24.27
C ARG A 391 0.72 -28.46 -23.74
N GLY A 392 0.38 -29.38 -22.84
CA GLY A 392 -1.00 -29.57 -22.42
C GLY A 392 -1.13 -30.26 -21.07
N GLY A 393 -2.37 -30.37 -20.59
CA GLY A 393 -2.70 -30.94 -19.28
C GLY A 393 -2.59 -29.97 -18.10
N ALA A 394 -2.28 -28.68 -18.36
CA ALA A 394 -2.19 -27.66 -17.33
C ALA A 394 -3.54 -27.45 -16.61
N SER A 395 -4.65 -27.35 -17.35
CA SER A 395 -5.97 -27.10 -16.76
C SER A 395 -6.40 -28.19 -15.79
N ALA A 396 -6.31 -29.46 -16.18
CA ALA A 396 -6.67 -30.58 -15.30
C ALA A 396 -5.78 -30.69 -14.06
N ALA A 397 -4.48 -30.38 -14.18
CA ALA A 397 -3.58 -30.29 -13.04
C ALA A 397 -3.92 -29.12 -12.11
N PHE A 398 -4.20 -27.94 -12.68
CA PHE A 398 -4.63 -26.74 -11.97
C PHE A 398 -5.94 -26.99 -11.19
N ASP A 399 -6.93 -27.60 -11.84
CA ASP A 399 -8.22 -27.95 -11.24
C ASP A 399 -8.04 -28.92 -10.06
N ARG A 400 -7.19 -29.94 -10.23
CA ARG A 400 -6.91 -30.90 -9.14
C ARG A 400 -6.26 -30.22 -7.94
N LEU A 401 -5.27 -29.35 -8.15
CA LEU A 401 -4.58 -28.67 -7.04
C LEU A 401 -5.49 -27.69 -6.30
N ASN A 402 -6.36 -26.97 -6.99
CA ASN A 402 -7.26 -26.02 -6.33
C ASN A 402 -8.26 -26.69 -5.37
N LYS A 403 -8.56 -27.98 -5.55
CA LYS A 403 -9.44 -28.74 -4.63
C LYS A 403 -8.93 -28.72 -3.19
N TYR A 404 -7.62 -28.78 -2.96
CA TYR A 404 -7.06 -28.70 -1.61
C TYR A 404 -7.44 -27.38 -0.92
N PHE A 405 -7.46 -26.27 -1.65
CA PHE A 405 -7.76 -24.95 -1.10
C PHE A 405 -9.27 -24.79 -0.87
N THR A 406 -10.08 -25.15 -1.86
CA THR A 406 -11.54 -24.94 -1.81
C THR A 406 -12.21 -25.85 -0.78
N ILE A 407 -11.75 -27.10 -0.62
CA ILE A 407 -12.23 -28.01 0.45
C ILE A 407 -11.92 -27.43 1.83
N ASN A 408 -10.81 -26.70 1.98
CA ASN A 408 -10.34 -26.19 3.27
C ASN A 408 -10.68 -24.72 3.53
N ARG A 409 -11.60 -24.14 2.74
CA ARG A 409 -12.07 -22.74 2.89
C ARG A 409 -10.93 -21.71 2.78
N MET A 410 -9.95 -22.02 1.93
CA MET A 410 -8.88 -21.10 1.59
C MET A 410 -9.32 -20.25 0.39
N PRO A 411 -9.28 -18.92 0.47
CA PRO A 411 -9.51 -18.05 -0.67
C PRO A 411 -8.51 -18.34 -1.79
N VAL A 412 -9.01 -18.72 -2.96
CA VAL A 412 -8.15 -19.01 -4.11
C VAL A 412 -7.72 -17.69 -4.76
N VAL A 413 -6.42 -17.44 -4.84
CA VAL A 413 -5.86 -16.25 -5.49
C VAL A 413 -5.72 -16.50 -6.98
N SER A 414 -6.45 -15.73 -7.77
CA SER A 414 -6.35 -15.71 -9.22
C SER A 414 -5.25 -14.76 -9.69
N SER A 415 -4.70 -15.04 -10.86
CA SER A 415 -3.95 -14.07 -11.66
C SER A 415 -4.86 -13.44 -12.74
N GLN A 416 -4.26 -12.74 -13.70
CA GLN A 416 -4.94 -12.22 -14.91
C GLN A 416 -5.31 -13.32 -15.92
N TYR A 417 -4.84 -14.55 -15.71
CA TYR A 417 -5.25 -15.75 -16.41
C TYR A 417 -4.98 -16.98 -15.51
N TRP A 418 -5.27 -18.20 -15.97
CA TRP A 418 -4.95 -19.40 -15.19
C TRP A 418 -3.45 -19.50 -14.91
N ASN A 419 -3.10 -19.87 -13.68
CA ASN A 419 -1.73 -19.83 -13.14
C ASN A 419 -0.83 -20.93 -13.76
N ALA A 420 -0.55 -20.80 -15.05
CA ALA A 420 0.19 -21.76 -15.84
C ALA A 420 1.38 -21.11 -16.55
N THR A 421 2.46 -21.89 -16.69
CA THR A 421 3.61 -21.55 -17.52
C THR A 421 3.94 -22.70 -18.48
N HIS A 422 4.62 -22.37 -19.58
CA HIS A 422 4.97 -23.27 -20.65
C HIS A 422 6.48 -23.31 -20.88
N GLY A 423 7.06 -24.51 -20.83
CA GLY A 423 8.48 -24.72 -21.12
C GLY A 423 8.99 -26.06 -20.61
N ARG A 424 9.89 -26.70 -21.36
CA ARG A 424 10.53 -27.96 -20.93
C ARG A 424 11.70 -27.71 -19.99
N ARG A 425 12.40 -26.58 -20.18
CA ARG A 425 13.56 -26.15 -19.39
C ARG A 425 13.42 -24.68 -18.99
N PRO A 426 14.08 -24.21 -17.91
CA PRO A 426 13.98 -22.82 -17.47
C PRO A 426 14.28 -21.80 -18.57
N GLU A 427 15.23 -22.10 -19.46
CA GLU A 427 15.61 -21.22 -20.55
C GLU A 427 14.48 -21.08 -21.58
N GLU A 428 13.71 -22.15 -21.82
CA GLU A 428 12.56 -22.11 -22.72
C GLU A 428 11.39 -21.36 -22.08
N GLN A 429 11.15 -21.60 -20.78
CA GLN A 429 10.11 -20.91 -20.01
C GLN A 429 10.36 -19.40 -19.91
N ALA A 430 11.63 -18.95 -20.00
CA ALA A 430 11.97 -17.53 -20.09
C ALA A 430 11.32 -16.83 -21.32
N HIS A 431 11.01 -17.59 -22.37
CA HIS A 431 10.32 -17.11 -23.56
C HIS A 431 8.79 -17.13 -23.43
N ASP A 432 8.24 -17.78 -22.40
CA ASP A 432 6.81 -17.72 -22.08
C ASP A 432 6.48 -16.42 -21.34
N LEU A 433 6.48 -15.33 -22.11
CA LEU A 433 6.30 -13.97 -21.59
C LEU A 433 4.96 -13.80 -20.86
N GLU A 434 3.91 -14.42 -21.39
CA GLU A 434 2.56 -14.40 -20.79
C GLU A 434 2.53 -15.22 -19.50
N GLY A 435 3.03 -16.46 -19.51
CA GLY A 435 3.12 -17.27 -18.29
C GLY A 435 3.90 -16.58 -17.18
N LEU A 436 5.01 -15.92 -17.50
CA LEU A 436 5.75 -15.14 -16.51
C LEU A 436 5.00 -13.87 -16.07
N GLN A 437 4.20 -13.24 -16.92
CA GLN A 437 3.33 -12.13 -16.53
C GLN A 437 2.22 -12.60 -15.59
N ILE A 438 1.65 -13.78 -15.84
CA ILE A 438 0.68 -14.43 -14.97
C ILE A 438 1.32 -14.68 -13.60
N MET A 439 2.56 -15.16 -13.52
CA MET A 439 3.25 -15.35 -12.24
C MET A 439 3.51 -14.03 -11.49
N ARG A 440 3.86 -12.97 -12.22
CA ARG A 440 4.08 -11.66 -11.60
C ARG A 440 2.78 -11.10 -11.00
N THR A 441 1.72 -11.12 -11.79
CA THR A 441 0.39 -10.66 -11.40
C THR A 441 -0.19 -11.50 -10.25
N LEU A 442 0.10 -12.79 -10.23
CA LEU A 442 -0.27 -13.67 -9.12
C LEU A 442 0.38 -13.22 -7.80
N GLY A 443 1.65 -12.83 -7.84
CA GLY A 443 2.36 -12.28 -6.67
C GLY A 443 1.75 -10.97 -6.18
N ASP A 444 1.40 -10.06 -7.08
CA ASP A 444 0.71 -8.80 -6.74
C ASP A 444 -0.66 -9.05 -6.10
N ASN A 445 -1.46 -9.94 -6.70
CA ASN A 445 -2.80 -10.28 -6.20
C ASN A 445 -2.75 -11.02 -4.85
N MET A 446 -1.77 -11.91 -4.65
CA MET A 446 -1.55 -12.58 -3.38
C MET A 446 -1.18 -11.57 -2.28
N ALA A 447 -0.26 -10.65 -2.58
CA ALA A 447 0.13 -9.60 -1.64
C ALA A 447 -1.05 -8.72 -1.25
N TRP A 448 -1.86 -8.32 -2.23
CA TRP A 448 -3.07 -7.54 -1.99
C TRP A 448 -4.04 -8.28 -1.08
N LEU A 449 -4.36 -9.55 -1.37
CA LEU A 449 -5.34 -10.31 -0.60
C LEU A 449 -4.87 -10.59 0.84
N ILE A 450 -3.59 -10.92 1.04
CA ILE A 450 -2.99 -11.05 2.39
C ILE A 450 -3.18 -9.76 3.17
N ARG A 451 -2.88 -8.61 2.58
CA ARG A 451 -3.04 -7.30 3.21
C ARG A 451 -4.51 -6.97 3.48
N CYS A 452 -5.43 -7.32 2.60
CA CYS A 452 -6.87 -7.17 2.82
C CYS A 452 -7.35 -7.99 4.01
N ILE A 453 -6.92 -9.25 4.12
CA ILE A 453 -7.28 -10.13 5.23
C ILE A 453 -6.67 -9.62 6.53
N ALA A 454 -5.40 -9.21 6.52
CA ALA A 454 -4.74 -8.62 7.69
C ALA A 454 -5.43 -7.33 8.14
N ALA A 455 -5.77 -6.45 7.19
CA ALA A 455 -6.51 -5.21 7.46
C ALA A 455 -7.91 -5.50 8.00
N GLY A 456 -8.61 -6.50 7.47
CA GLY A 456 -9.92 -6.94 7.97
C GLY A 456 -9.83 -7.41 9.42
N ARG A 457 -8.86 -8.28 9.74
CA ARG A 457 -8.60 -8.73 11.12
C ARG A 457 -8.31 -7.55 12.04
N ALA A 458 -7.45 -6.63 11.62
CA ALA A 458 -7.13 -5.42 12.39
C ALA A 458 -8.35 -4.49 12.58
N ALA A 459 -9.29 -4.49 11.64
CA ALA A 459 -10.55 -3.78 11.75
C ALA A 459 -11.62 -4.53 12.58
N GLY A 460 -11.29 -5.68 13.16
CA GLY A 460 -12.22 -6.49 13.94
C GLY A 460 -13.17 -7.36 13.10
N ILE A 461 -12.95 -7.45 11.78
CA ILE A 461 -13.67 -8.38 10.91
C ILE A 461 -13.19 -9.79 11.24
N LYS A 462 -14.07 -10.58 11.83
CA LYS A 462 -13.82 -11.98 12.14
C LYS A 462 -14.07 -12.84 10.91
N PRO A 463 -13.35 -13.97 10.75
CA PRO A 463 -13.75 -14.99 9.79
C PRO A 463 -15.21 -15.42 10.04
N PRO A 464 -15.93 -15.87 8.99
CA PRO A 464 -17.28 -16.41 9.15
C PRO A 464 -17.34 -17.50 10.23
N GLU A 465 -18.45 -17.52 10.98
CA GLU A 465 -18.72 -18.61 11.90
C GLU A 465 -18.83 -19.91 11.12
N MET A 466 -18.14 -20.95 11.60
CA MET A 466 -18.13 -22.24 10.93
C MET A 466 -19.40 -22.99 11.29
N GLU A 467 -20.21 -23.31 10.30
CA GLU A 467 -21.35 -24.21 10.50
C GLU A 467 -20.83 -25.59 10.96
N PRO A 468 -21.48 -26.20 11.98
CA PRO A 468 -21.18 -27.57 12.37
C PRO A 468 -21.29 -28.52 11.18
N TRP A 469 -20.24 -29.32 10.95
CA TRP A 469 -20.23 -30.26 9.85
C TRP A 469 -21.32 -31.32 10.01
N GLN A 470 -22.15 -31.47 8.98
CA GLN A 470 -23.17 -32.51 8.90
C GLN A 470 -22.72 -33.58 7.90
N PRO A 471 -22.27 -34.76 8.36
CA PRO A 471 -21.88 -35.86 7.48
C PRO A 471 -23.07 -36.43 6.70
N THR A 472 -22.84 -36.74 5.42
CA THR A 472 -23.79 -37.50 4.60
C THR A 472 -23.69 -38.99 4.95
N HIS A 473 -24.64 -39.48 5.75
CA HIS A 473 -24.68 -40.89 6.18
C HIS A 473 -25.60 -41.80 5.36
N PHE A 474 -26.31 -41.30 4.34
CA PHE A 474 -27.26 -42.11 3.57
C PHE A 474 -26.66 -42.83 2.34
N ILE A 475 -25.38 -42.61 2.04
CA ILE A 475 -24.60 -43.45 1.10
C ILE A 475 -23.84 -44.48 1.95
N MET A 476 -24.56 -45.39 2.59
CA MET A 476 -24.00 -46.62 3.14
C MET A 476 -24.33 -47.72 2.15
N GLN A 477 -23.31 -48.23 1.45
CA GLN A 477 -23.41 -49.52 0.76
C GLN A 477 -23.27 -50.65 1.78
#